data_AF-A0A927YIV4-F1
#
_entry.id   AF-A0A927YIV4-F1
#
_cell.length_a   1.000
_cell.length_b   1.000
_cell.length_c   1.000
_cell.angle_alpha   90.00
_cell.angle_beta   90.00
_cell.angle_gamma   90.00
#
_symmetry.space_group_name_H-M   'P 1'
#
loop_
_entity.id
_entity.type
_entity.pdbx_description
1 polymer ?
#
loop_
_entity_poly.entity_id
_entity_poly.type
_entity_poly.pdbx_seq_one_letter_code
_entity_poly.pdbx_strand_id
1 'polypeptide(L)'
;MKKTSFRKMLCLALAMIMMCSMITVMPSQAKGKTTVYNFYASKGMMVKNGNKLKVTLQEDYGFLKGNYSKNKGVVEGLKQTDITKKTFTLSKKCKFTNSDVTKKMSNVGSKTTYKAMKESLLDARENGWEFSISIYVKNGKVFRVTAISS
;
A
#
# COMPACT_ATOMS: atom_id res chain seq x y z
N MET A 1 -42.93 -46.34 2.55
CA MET A 1 -42.09 -45.50 1.67
C MET A 1 -41.61 -44.26 2.42
N LYS A 2 -40.30 -44.07 2.66
CA LYS A 2 -39.68 -42.76 3.06
C LYS A 2 -38.14 -42.78 3.03
N LYS A 3 -37.49 -43.59 2.18
CA LYS A 3 -36.00 -43.68 2.09
C LYS A 3 -35.36 -42.71 1.08
N THR A 4 -36.14 -42.02 0.27
CA THR A 4 -35.65 -41.11 -0.79
C THR A 4 -35.31 -39.70 -0.30
N SER A 5 -35.86 -39.27 0.84
CA SER A 5 -35.65 -37.91 1.38
C SER A 5 -34.27 -37.75 2.04
N PHE A 6 -33.76 -38.79 2.70
CA PHE A 6 -32.53 -38.69 3.49
C PHE A 6 -31.29 -38.54 2.60
N ARG A 7 -31.25 -39.21 1.44
CA ARG A 7 -30.14 -39.10 0.47
C ARG A 7 -30.06 -37.71 -0.16
N LYS A 8 -31.20 -37.09 -0.48
CA LYS A 8 -31.24 -35.73 -1.03
C LYS A 8 -30.80 -34.69 -0.01
N MET A 9 -31.19 -34.86 1.26
CA MET A 9 -30.79 -33.96 2.35
C MET A 9 -29.29 -34.08 2.68
N LEU A 10 -28.74 -35.30 2.65
CA LEU A 10 -27.31 -35.56 2.86
C LEU A 10 -26.46 -34.94 1.73
N CYS A 11 -26.88 -35.06 0.47
CA CYS A 11 -26.20 -34.41 -0.65
C CYS A 11 -26.23 -32.88 -0.55
N LEU A 12 -27.34 -32.30 -0.11
CA LEU A 12 -27.47 -30.84 0.04
C LEU A 12 -26.55 -30.31 1.17
N ALA A 13 -26.47 -31.05 2.28
CA ALA A 13 -25.57 -30.71 3.39
C ALA A 13 -24.08 -30.82 2.98
N LEU A 14 -23.71 -31.88 2.26
CA LEU A 14 -22.35 -32.05 1.75
C LEU A 14 -21.97 -30.96 0.74
N ALA A 15 -22.91 -30.53 -0.11
CA ALA A 15 -22.69 -29.43 -1.06
C ALA A 15 -22.48 -28.08 -0.36
N MET A 16 -23.23 -27.79 0.71
CA MET A 16 -23.01 -26.57 1.51
C MET A 16 -21.67 -26.59 2.24
N ILE A 17 -21.25 -27.73 2.80
CA ILE A 17 -19.94 -27.86 3.46
C ILE A 17 -18.80 -27.69 2.44
N MET A 18 -18.93 -28.23 1.23
CA MET A 18 -17.96 -28.04 0.14
C MET A 18 -17.90 -26.59 -0.36
N MET A 19 -19.03 -25.89 -0.45
CA MET A 19 -19.04 -24.47 -0.82
C MET A 19 -18.42 -23.59 0.28
N CYS A 20 -18.70 -23.87 1.55
CA CYS A 20 -18.09 -23.16 2.68
C CYS A 20 -16.59 -23.42 2.80
N SER A 21 -16.10 -24.61 2.44
CA SER A 21 -14.66 -24.89 2.41
C SER A 21 -13.97 -24.23 1.21
N MET A 22 -14.61 -24.09 0.06
CA MET A 22 -14.04 -23.35 -1.08
C MET A 22 -13.81 -21.85 -0.80
N ILE A 23 -14.60 -21.24 0.09
CA ILE A 23 -14.41 -19.83 0.50
C ILE A 23 -13.14 -19.65 1.34
N THR A 24 -12.68 -20.70 2.06
CA THR A 24 -11.49 -20.61 2.92
C THR A 24 -10.18 -20.97 2.22
N VAL A 25 -10.22 -21.62 1.04
CA VAL A 25 -9.02 -22.05 0.29
C VAL A 25 -8.60 -21.17 -0.88
N MET A 26 -9.07 -19.93 -0.96
CA MET A 26 -8.46 -18.96 -1.88
C MET A 26 -7.45 -18.04 -1.18
N PRO A 27 -6.21 -18.46 -0.89
CA PRO A 27 -5.07 -17.59 -1.09
C PRO A 27 -4.60 -17.84 -2.53
N SER A 28 -5.38 -17.40 -3.53
CA SER A 28 -4.78 -17.18 -4.84
C SER A 28 -3.75 -16.08 -4.64
N GLN A 29 -2.50 -16.50 -4.40
CA GLN A 29 -1.31 -15.70 -4.52
C GLN A 29 -1.12 -15.35 -6.00
N ALA A 30 -2.10 -14.67 -6.60
CA ALA A 30 -1.79 -13.76 -7.68
C ALA A 30 -0.66 -12.88 -7.15
N LYS A 31 0.49 -12.87 -7.83
CA LYS A 31 1.62 -11.99 -7.49
C LYS A 31 1.10 -10.56 -7.59
N GLY A 32 0.54 -10.06 -6.50
CA GLY A 32 -0.25 -8.83 -6.51
C GLY A 32 0.60 -7.69 -7.03
N LYS A 33 0.08 -7.00 -8.03
CA LYS A 33 0.68 -5.79 -8.58
C LYS A 33 0.91 -4.82 -7.44
N THR A 34 2.14 -4.31 -7.32
CA THR A 34 2.44 -3.26 -6.34
C THR A 34 2.00 -1.93 -6.93
N THR A 35 1.01 -1.30 -6.33
CA THR A 35 0.62 0.08 -6.65
C THR A 35 1.47 1.03 -5.83
N VAL A 36 1.92 2.13 -6.44
CA VAL A 36 2.65 3.19 -5.75
C VAL A 36 1.80 4.45 -5.76
N TYR A 37 1.69 5.09 -4.60
CA TYR A 37 1.17 6.45 -4.47
C TYR A 37 2.32 7.34 -4.05
N ASN A 38 2.69 8.28 -4.90
CA ASN A 38 3.75 9.25 -4.66
C ASN A 38 3.15 10.65 -4.46
N PHE A 39 3.76 11.46 -3.61
CA PHE A 39 3.42 12.87 -3.44
C PHE A 39 4.65 13.67 -2.99
N TYR A 40 4.62 14.98 -3.26
CA TYR A 40 5.62 15.94 -2.82
C TYR A 40 5.47 16.22 -1.32
N ALA A 41 6.58 16.15 -0.57
CA ALA A 41 6.57 16.26 0.87
C ALA A 41 6.06 17.64 1.32
N SER A 42 6.51 18.72 0.67
CA SER A 42 6.09 20.09 1.01
C SER A 42 4.57 20.31 0.88
N LYS A 43 3.88 19.45 0.14
CA LYS A 43 2.46 19.55 -0.21
C LYS A 43 1.58 18.57 0.55
N GLY A 44 2.16 17.72 1.38
CA GLY A 44 1.46 16.61 2.04
C GLY A 44 1.62 16.58 3.55
N MET A 45 0.61 16.02 4.22
CA MET A 45 0.65 15.69 5.65
C MET A 45 0.37 14.21 5.85
N MET A 46 1.07 13.61 6.80
CA MET A 46 0.89 12.21 7.18
C MET A 46 0.50 12.10 8.66
N VAL A 47 -0.54 11.32 8.95
CA VAL A 47 -0.98 10.98 10.31
C VAL A 47 -1.17 9.47 10.42
N LYS A 48 -0.38 8.83 11.28
CA LYS A 48 -0.51 7.40 11.60
C LYS A 48 -1.29 7.22 12.90
N ASN A 49 -2.33 6.40 12.85
CA ASN A 49 -3.07 5.93 14.02
C ASN A 49 -3.19 4.40 13.95
N GLY A 50 -2.50 3.68 14.85
CA GLY A 50 -2.41 2.22 14.82
C GLY A 50 -1.89 1.70 13.47
N ASN A 51 -2.72 0.90 12.80
CA ASN A 51 -2.46 0.34 11.47
C ASN A 51 -3.00 1.21 10.31
N LYS A 52 -3.50 2.42 10.58
CA LYS A 52 -3.97 3.35 9.55
C LYS A 52 -2.95 4.46 9.36
N LEU A 53 -2.70 4.81 8.11
CA LEU A 53 -1.89 5.95 7.71
C LEU A 53 -2.75 6.86 6.84
N LYS A 54 -3.17 8.00 7.38
CA LYS A 54 -3.91 9.02 6.65
C LYS A 54 -2.92 9.98 6.01
N VAL A 55 -3.14 10.28 4.73
CA VAL A 55 -2.38 11.27 3.97
C VAL A 55 -3.35 12.30 3.40
N THR A 56 -3.01 13.56 3.57
CA THR A 56 -3.77 14.73 3.09
C THR A 56 -2.81 15.61 2.31
N LEU A 57 -3.17 15.97 1.09
CA LEU A 57 -2.44 16.90 0.23
C LEU A 57 -3.18 18.25 0.20
N GLN A 58 -2.46 19.31 -0.14
CA GLN A 58 -3.06 20.63 -0.44
C GLN A 58 -4.03 20.51 -1.63
N GLU A 59 -5.02 21.41 -1.71
CA GLU A 59 -6.18 21.25 -2.63
C GLU A 59 -5.79 21.13 -4.11
N ASP A 60 -4.74 21.82 -4.54
CA ASP A 60 -4.27 21.79 -5.94
C ASP A 60 -3.30 20.62 -6.23
N TYR A 61 -3.08 19.73 -5.25
CA TYR A 61 -2.12 18.63 -5.37
C TYR A 61 -2.78 17.27 -5.23
N GLY A 62 -2.48 16.41 -6.19
CA GLY A 62 -2.96 15.04 -6.24
C GLY A 62 -1.85 14.01 -6.01
N PHE A 63 -2.23 12.80 -5.57
CA PHE A 63 -1.27 11.69 -5.61
C PHE A 63 -0.86 11.40 -7.05
N LEU A 64 0.43 11.14 -7.27
CA LEU A 64 0.93 10.45 -8.44
C LEU A 64 0.76 8.95 -8.23
N LYS A 65 -0.10 8.29 -9.00
CA LYS A 65 -0.38 6.86 -8.90
C LYS A 65 0.27 6.10 -10.03
N GLY A 66 1.03 5.06 -9.70
CA GLY A 66 1.71 4.21 -10.67
C GLY A 66 1.84 2.78 -10.19
N ASN A 67 2.65 2.00 -10.90
CA ASN A 67 2.90 0.60 -10.57
C ASN A 67 4.39 0.36 -10.40
N TYR A 68 4.76 -0.44 -9.40
CA TYR A 68 6.15 -0.85 -9.22
C TYR A 68 6.42 -2.17 -9.93
N SER A 69 7.39 -2.16 -10.83
CA SER A 69 7.90 -3.36 -11.49
C SER A 69 9.14 -3.86 -10.75
N LYS A 70 9.02 -4.98 -10.03
CA LYS A 70 10.14 -5.54 -9.26
C LYS A 70 11.33 -5.91 -10.15
N ASN A 71 11.07 -6.42 -11.36
CA ASN A 71 12.12 -6.90 -12.26
C ASN A 71 12.97 -5.77 -12.82
N LYS A 72 12.33 -4.61 -13.06
CA LYS A 72 13.03 -3.41 -13.53
C LYS A 72 13.51 -2.52 -12.38
N GLY A 73 12.99 -2.76 -11.18
CA GLY A 73 13.25 -1.92 -10.01
C GLY A 73 12.79 -0.49 -10.23
N VAL A 74 11.72 -0.23 -10.98
CA VAL A 74 11.26 1.14 -11.24
C VAL A 74 9.76 1.29 -11.01
N VAL A 75 9.35 2.52 -10.71
CA VAL A 75 7.95 2.92 -10.70
C VAL A 75 7.59 3.35 -12.11
N GLU A 76 6.61 2.68 -12.72
CA GLU A 76 6.15 2.92 -14.07
C GLU A 76 4.76 3.55 -14.06
N GLY A 77 4.53 4.45 -15.02
CA GLY A 77 3.20 5.03 -15.28
C GLY A 77 2.65 5.83 -14.12
N LEU A 78 3.49 6.62 -13.43
CA LEU A 78 3.02 7.63 -12.49
C LEU A 78 2.13 8.62 -13.23
N LYS A 79 0.86 8.69 -12.84
CA LYS A 79 -0.12 9.66 -13.36
C LYS A 79 -0.71 10.42 -12.20
N GLN A 80 -0.89 11.72 -12.37
CA GLN A 80 -1.60 12.54 -11.40
C GLN A 80 -3.05 12.05 -11.27
N THR A 81 -3.57 12.12 -10.05
CA THR A 81 -4.93 11.75 -9.70
C THR A 81 -5.58 12.88 -8.95
N ASP A 82 -6.89 13.03 -9.02
CA ASP A 82 -7.64 14.06 -8.27
C ASP A 82 -7.82 13.71 -6.78
N ILE A 83 -7.11 12.67 -6.32
CA ILE A 83 -7.17 12.23 -4.93
C ILE A 83 -6.24 13.13 -4.11
N THR A 84 -6.83 13.97 -3.27
CA THR A 84 -6.11 14.84 -2.32
C THR A 84 -6.04 14.23 -0.91
N LYS A 85 -6.93 13.29 -0.59
CA LYS A 85 -7.01 12.65 0.75
C LYS A 85 -7.12 11.14 0.61
N LYS A 86 -6.30 10.39 1.34
CA LYS A 86 -6.35 8.93 1.34
C LYS A 86 -5.91 8.33 2.68
N THR A 87 -6.70 7.37 3.18
CA THR A 87 -6.30 6.53 4.31
C THR A 87 -5.83 5.19 3.80
N PHE A 88 -4.63 4.79 4.20
CA PHE A 88 -4.02 3.51 3.87
C PHE A 88 -4.02 2.58 5.07
N THR A 89 -4.19 1.28 4.83
CA THR A 89 -4.00 0.24 5.85
C THR A 89 -2.57 -0.29 5.79
N LEU A 90 -1.83 -0.14 6.88
CA LEU A 90 -0.49 -0.67 7.05
C LEU A 90 -0.55 -2.18 7.30
N SER A 91 0.33 -2.93 6.62
CA SER A 91 0.62 -4.31 6.98
C SER A 91 1.38 -4.37 8.31
N LYS A 92 1.29 -5.51 9.02
CA LYS A 92 2.04 -5.74 10.26
C LYS A 92 3.56 -5.58 10.10
N LYS A 93 4.09 -5.82 8.90
CA LYS A 93 5.52 -5.74 8.56
C LYS A 93 5.87 -4.50 7.71
N CYS A 94 5.06 -3.45 7.79
CA CYS A 94 5.30 -2.22 7.03
C CYS A 94 6.66 -1.62 7.41
N LYS A 95 7.49 -1.35 6.40
CA LYS A 95 8.82 -0.74 6.58
C LYS A 95 8.80 0.74 6.21
N PHE A 96 9.55 1.54 6.95
CA PHE A 96 9.82 2.94 6.64
C PHE A 96 11.29 3.05 6.23
N THR A 97 11.58 3.65 5.07
CA THR A 97 12.94 3.73 4.51
C THR A 97 13.23 5.10 3.89
N ASN A 98 14.49 5.53 3.87
CA ASN A 98 14.93 6.71 3.13
C ASN A 98 15.74 6.24 1.92
N SER A 99 15.40 6.70 0.73
CA SER A 99 16.12 6.41 -0.50
C SER A 99 16.68 7.70 -1.07
N ASP A 100 17.87 7.58 -1.62
CA ASP A 100 18.54 8.63 -2.35
C ASP A 100 18.50 8.22 -3.83
N VAL A 101 17.97 9.08 -4.72
CA VAL A 101 17.85 8.75 -6.15
C VAL A 101 19.21 8.63 -6.84
N THR A 102 20.28 9.18 -6.25
CA THR A 102 21.64 9.06 -6.77
C THR A 102 22.27 7.69 -6.49
N LYS A 103 21.72 6.92 -5.54
CA LYS A 103 22.22 5.60 -5.17
C LYS A 103 21.50 4.50 -5.94
N LYS A 104 22.26 3.57 -6.55
CA LYS A 104 21.71 2.39 -7.25
C LYS A 104 20.66 1.68 -6.39
N MET A 105 19.49 1.43 -6.96
CA MET A 105 18.31 0.87 -6.27
C MET A 105 18.48 -0.52 -5.67
N SER A 106 19.59 -1.23 -5.90
CA SER A 106 19.92 -2.46 -5.15
C SER A 106 20.14 -2.18 -3.65
N ASN A 107 20.48 -0.95 -3.28
CA ASN A 107 20.52 -0.46 -1.90
C ASN A 107 19.21 0.24 -1.54
N VAL A 108 18.10 -0.50 -1.54
CA VAL A 108 16.77 0.02 -1.21
C VAL A 108 16.72 0.54 0.23
N GLY A 109 17.06 1.83 0.35
CA GLY A 109 16.90 2.76 1.45
C GLY A 109 17.42 2.37 2.83
N SER A 110 18.10 3.30 3.50
CA SER A 110 18.40 3.16 4.92
C SER A 110 17.09 3.06 5.71
N LYS A 111 17.06 2.19 6.73
CA LYS A 111 15.88 2.07 7.60
C LYS A 111 15.65 3.40 8.31
N THR A 112 14.39 3.80 8.41
CA THR A 112 13.96 4.95 9.22
C THR A 112 12.69 4.61 10.00
N THR A 113 12.11 5.61 10.67
CA THR A 113 10.85 5.50 11.40
C THR A 113 9.79 6.43 10.82
N TYR A 114 8.53 6.15 11.13
CA TYR A 114 7.44 7.07 10.83
C TYR A 114 7.65 8.45 11.48
N LYS A 115 8.17 8.50 12.71
CA LYS A 115 8.39 9.75 13.46
C LYS A 115 9.38 10.65 12.71
N ALA A 116 10.54 10.10 12.33
CA ALA A 116 11.55 10.82 11.56
C ALA A 116 11.01 11.33 10.20
N MET A 117 10.27 10.49 9.45
CA MET A 117 9.64 10.96 8.20
C MET A 117 8.64 12.09 8.42
N LYS A 118 7.85 12.02 9.50
CA LYS A 118 6.88 13.06 9.84
C LYS A 118 7.59 14.37 10.16
N GLU A 119 8.68 14.32 10.92
CA GLU A 119 9.51 15.48 11.24
C GLU A 119 10.11 16.09 9.96
N SER A 120 10.69 15.27 9.08
CA SER A 120 11.19 15.75 7.78
C SER A 120 10.11 16.36 6.89
N LEU A 121 8.89 15.82 6.90
CA LEU A 121 7.75 16.39 6.16
C LEU A 121 7.36 17.78 6.68
N LEU A 122 7.37 17.97 8.00
CA LEU A 122 7.09 19.27 8.62
C LEU A 122 8.22 20.27 8.28
N ASP A 123 9.46 19.82 8.41
CA ASP A 123 10.65 20.61 8.12
C ASP A 123 10.71 21.05 6.64
N ALA A 124 10.43 20.16 5.68
CA ALA A 124 10.34 20.50 4.25
C ALA A 124 9.28 21.55 3.94
N ARG A 125 8.17 21.54 4.70
CA ARG A 125 7.10 22.52 4.54
C ARG A 125 7.50 23.89 5.09
N GLU A 126 8.24 23.93 6.20
CA GLU A 126 8.68 25.16 6.85
C GLU A 126 9.88 25.80 6.14
N ASN A 127 10.83 24.97 5.70
CA ASN A 127 12.13 25.41 5.18
C ASN A 127 12.26 25.33 3.65
N GLY A 128 11.21 24.89 2.94
CA GLY A 128 11.13 24.98 1.48
C GLY A 128 12.05 24.03 0.70
N TRP A 129 12.64 23.03 1.34
CA TRP A 129 13.33 21.94 0.63
C TRP A 129 12.35 20.83 0.26
N GLU A 130 12.60 20.14 -0.85
CA GLU A 130 11.65 19.18 -1.42
C GLU A 130 12.21 17.77 -1.46
N PHE A 131 11.34 16.80 -1.18
CA PHE A 131 11.58 15.38 -1.38
C PHE A 131 10.24 14.68 -1.61
N SER A 132 10.23 13.50 -2.21
CA SER A 132 8.96 12.80 -2.43
C SER A 132 8.74 11.67 -1.42
N ILE A 133 7.48 11.41 -1.08
CA ILE A 133 7.09 10.22 -0.32
C ILE A 133 6.43 9.24 -1.28
N SER A 134 6.93 8.00 -1.32
CA SER A 134 6.29 6.88 -2.04
C SER A 134 5.69 5.87 -1.09
N ILE A 135 4.41 5.57 -1.26
CA ILE A 135 3.64 4.58 -0.49
C ILE A 135 3.39 3.36 -1.38
N TYR A 136 3.98 2.23 -1.00
CA TYR A 136 3.90 0.97 -1.75
C TYR A 136 2.81 0.08 -1.18
N VAL A 137 1.78 -0.15 -2.00
CA VAL A 137 0.58 -0.93 -1.67
C VAL A 137 0.59 -2.23 -2.44
N LYS A 138 0.45 -3.35 -1.73
CA LYS A 138 0.25 -4.68 -2.33
C LYS A 138 -0.86 -5.40 -1.60
N ASN A 139 -1.79 -5.99 -2.34
CA ASN A 139 -2.97 -6.68 -1.79
C ASN A 139 -3.75 -5.79 -0.80
N GLY A 140 -3.97 -4.54 -1.17
CA GLY A 140 -4.70 -3.54 -0.37
C GLY A 140 -3.97 -3.03 0.88
N LYS A 141 -2.75 -3.52 1.18
CA LYS A 141 -1.99 -3.13 2.37
C LYS A 141 -0.67 -2.45 2.01
N VAL A 142 -0.29 -1.44 2.79
CA VAL A 142 1.02 -0.80 2.69
C VAL A 142 2.06 -1.70 3.33
N PHE A 143 3.08 -2.06 2.57
CA PHE A 143 4.22 -2.82 3.08
C PHE A 143 5.50 -2.00 3.16
N ARG A 144 5.54 -0.84 2.48
CA ARG A 144 6.65 0.10 2.55
C ARG A 144 6.19 1.53 2.34
N VAL A 145 6.77 2.44 3.10
CA VAL A 145 6.75 3.88 2.84
C VAL A 145 8.19 4.33 2.70
N THR A 146 8.48 5.12 1.67
CA THR A 146 9.84 5.55 1.36
C THR A 146 9.88 7.06 1.15
N ALA A 147 10.72 7.76 1.93
CA ALA A 147 11.13 9.11 1.59
C ALA A 147 12.23 9.05 0.53
N ILE A 148 12.10 9.84 -0.52
CA ILE A 148 12.99 9.83 -1.68
C ILE A 148 13.54 11.25 -1.83
N SER A 149 14.81 11.42 -1.47
CA SER A 149 15.56 12.66 -1.65
C SER A 149 16.45 12.56 -2.89
N SER A 150 16.74 13.71 -3.51
CA SER A 150 17.77 13.91 -4.53
C SER A 150 19.06 14.43 -3.93
#